data_AF-A0A7C3INX8-F1
#
_entry.id   AF-A0A7C3INX8-F1
#
_cell.length_a   1.000
_cell.length_b   1.000
_cell.length_c   1.000
_cell.angle_alpha   90.00
_cell.angle_beta   90.00
_cell.angle_gamma   90.00
#
_symmetry.space_group_name_H-M   'P 1'
#
loop_
_entity.id
_entity.type
_entity.pdbx_description
1 polymer ?
#
loop_
_entity_poly.entity_id
_entity_poly.type
_entity_poly.pdbx_seq_one_letter_code
_entity_poly.pdbx_strand_id
1 'polypeptide(L)'
;MERVDIAKIAYDPQISRVPELIGRHPGVIAPLVLWKPNPLHLLKPASGSRVQGIMEVELKIREGNEELEKNLKKIVLTIDGHRFEFDKPFCRITFDTTAAQFRLIKIKAEAIGKKEDEDAAVLASYYTYVIAENGVFDKTNPLLLFAGVIEPHIDNPRGDWTPDMYDAAFRFSENIMNHLMHYGFVPDFLKEVDMFTALIDPTQLDKGLEEYTPVKLVNVLGYETGPGCDGKTYSDMIGTAQWMEKTKTRLGTVLRGYHIPEMGLPNGIADIFEVFTAHVISNYYKFGPLGGMRGWEQTQILFTDVMADLQKGGYSVPWDVYSLIIGKKPDHLVEKIKRHLQEHNISGIILYDYIPDLSDFEDTKGMWEDVQHAIDIVERETGRRLPLAIVHSTEGELLGAQPDFAEAAFRMTRNELATCGIGEDAKVGFILGEHGFPPGNGEDDVIDVNMRRVRNNIRRVYEKELPKLRSGITEYVLGMNEFNNHPDSWQMSSMEWMIHYLHRGFDVIVFQPYYFTNETIDLFEHLRHWAFEVDGIDYHREFHGGHEIARNYRSDFNFRGSRIIITGSILGRYERDGNQPLVAEAYNRFKGCIVDTIARKIDAL
;
A
#
# COMPACT_ATOMS: atom_id res chain seq x y z
N MET A 1 -2.28 -18.08 32.25
CA MET A 1 -1.67 -16.75 32.38
C MET A 1 -2.44 -15.85 31.42
N GLU A 2 -3.31 -15.00 31.95
CA GLU A 2 -4.16 -14.13 31.13
C GLU A 2 -3.27 -13.17 30.33
N ARG A 3 -3.45 -13.15 29.00
CA ARG A 3 -2.83 -12.15 28.11
C ARG A 3 -3.49 -10.81 28.39
N VAL A 4 -2.94 -10.06 29.33
CA VAL A 4 -3.31 -8.66 29.53
C VAL A 4 -2.56 -7.85 28.49
N ASP A 5 -3.27 -7.44 27.44
CA ASP A 5 -2.75 -6.50 26.46
C ASP A 5 -2.56 -5.15 27.15
N ILE A 6 -1.32 -4.66 27.24
CA ILE A 6 -0.96 -3.45 27.99
C ILE A 6 -1.71 -2.21 27.45
N ALA A 7 -2.10 -2.25 26.17
CA ALA A 7 -2.95 -1.23 25.54
C ALA A 7 -4.32 -1.07 26.24
N LYS A 8 -4.88 -2.15 26.83
CA LYS A 8 -6.19 -2.10 27.49
C LYS A 8 -6.17 -1.43 28.87
N ILE A 9 -5.02 -1.40 29.55
CA ILE A 9 -4.92 -0.86 30.92
C ILE A 9 -4.87 0.68 30.92
N ALA A 10 -4.38 1.28 29.83
CA ALA A 10 -4.20 2.72 29.70
C ALA A 10 -5.31 3.43 28.89
N TYR A 11 -6.39 2.71 28.55
CA TYR A 11 -7.47 3.24 27.71
C TYR A 11 -8.34 4.26 28.48
N ASP A 12 -8.33 5.52 28.05
CA ASP A 12 -9.20 6.56 28.58
C ASP A 12 -10.54 6.59 27.80
N PRO A 13 -11.69 6.31 28.43
CA PRO A 13 -13.00 6.33 27.78
C PRO A 13 -13.42 7.71 27.23
N GLN A 14 -12.75 8.82 27.60
CA GLN A 14 -12.95 10.12 26.93
C GLN A 14 -12.44 10.11 25.49
N ILE A 15 -11.42 9.29 25.17
CA ILE A 15 -10.88 9.12 23.82
C ILE A 15 -11.90 8.41 22.91
N SER A 16 -12.69 7.47 23.43
CA SER A 16 -13.75 6.80 22.65
C SER A 16 -14.85 7.76 22.16
N ARG A 17 -14.96 8.96 22.75
CA ARG A 17 -15.88 10.02 22.31
C ARG A 17 -15.27 10.93 21.25
N VAL A 18 -13.96 10.82 21.00
CA VAL A 18 -13.28 11.56 19.93
C VAL A 18 -13.80 11.13 18.54
N PRO A 19 -14.02 9.84 18.23
CA PRO A 19 -14.77 9.43 17.04
C PRO A 19 -16.15 10.11 16.89
N GLU A 20 -16.89 10.32 17.99
CA GLU A 20 -18.18 11.01 17.99
C GLU A 20 -18.07 12.54 17.78
N LEU A 21 -16.92 13.14 18.13
CA LEU A 21 -16.60 14.57 17.92
C LEU A 21 -16.08 14.81 16.50
N ILE A 22 -15.24 13.90 15.99
CA ILE A 22 -14.76 13.87 14.60
C ILE A 22 -15.95 13.70 13.65
N GLY A 23 -16.85 12.75 13.91
CA GLY A 23 -18.06 12.53 13.11
C GLY A 23 -19.11 13.65 13.14
N ARG A 24 -18.90 14.73 13.93
CA ARG A 24 -19.75 15.93 13.93
C ARG A 24 -19.17 17.08 13.11
N HIS A 25 -17.96 16.94 12.57
CA HIS A 25 -17.42 17.91 11.63
C HIS A 25 -18.09 17.71 10.27
N PRO A 26 -18.64 18.75 9.61
CA PRO A 26 -19.41 18.61 8.36
C PRO A 26 -18.61 18.10 7.14
N GLY A 27 -17.33 17.73 7.33
CA GLY A 27 -16.48 17.12 6.31
C GLY A 27 -15.84 15.79 6.73
N VAL A 28 -16.09 15.26 7.93
CA VAL A 28 -15.49 13.97 8.34
C VAL A 28 -16.57 12.91 8.43
N ILE A 29 -16.72 12.17 7.32
CA ILE A 29 -17.44 10.90 7.33
C ILE A 29 -16.50 9.90 7.99
N ALA A 30 -16.70 9.61 9.28
CA ALA A 30 -16.15 8.36 9.82
C ALA A 30 -16.83 7.23 9.03
N PRO A 31 -16.11 6.43 8.23
CA PRO A 31 -16.75 5.34 7.51
C PRO A 31 -17.23 4.35 8.56
N LEU A 32 -18.55 4.33 8.79
CA LEU A 32 -19.21 3.33 9.62
C LEU A 32 -19.24 2.04 8.79
N VAL A 33 -18.11 1.33 8.76
CA VAL A 33 -17.96 0.09 8.00
C VAL A 33 -18.64 -1.02 8.80
N LEU A 34 -19.86 -1.38 8.39
CA LEU A 34 -20.54 -2.59 8.83
C LEU A 34 -19.92 -3.79 8.09
N TRP A 35 -18.80 -4.30 8.58
CA TRP A 35 -18.23 -5.53 8.04
C TRP A 35 -18.88 -6.76 8.67
N LYS A 36 -19.05 -7.81 7.85
CA LYS A 36 -19.39 -9.16 8.30
C LYS A 36 -18.29 -10.11 7.80
N PRO A 37 -17.69 -10.93 8.67
CA PRO A 37 -16.78 -12.00 8.28
C PRO A 37 -17.28 -12.79 7.10
N ASN A 38 -16.35 -13.20 6.22
CA ASN A 38 -16.72 -14.12 5.17
C ASN A 38 -17.29 -15.37 5.86
N PRO A 39 -18.51 -15.80 5.53
CA PRO A 39 -19.13 -16.91 6.25
C PRO A 39 -18.41 -18.24 5.97
N LEU A 40 -17.53 -18.29 4.96
CA LEU A 40 -16.61 -19.39 4.69
C LEU A 40 -15.24 -19.17 5.36
N HIS A 41 -14.63 -20.25 5.83
CA HIS A 41 -13.31 -20.24 6.45
C HIS A 41 -12.47 -21.43 5.97
N LEU A 42 -11.38 -21.14 5.22
CA LEU A 42 -10.35 -22.12 4.90
C LEU A 42 -9.43 -22.32 6.10
N LEU A 43 -9.44 -23.51 6.70
CA LEU A 43 -8.63 -23.86 7.86
C LEU A 43 -7.21 -24.28 7.47
N LYS A 44 -7.10 -24.94 6.32
CA LYS A 44 -5.84 -25.41 5.75
C LYS A 44 -5.92 -25.40 4.23
N PRO A 45 -4.80 -25.17 3.54
CA PRO A 45 -3.56 -24.57 4.08
C PRO A 45 -3.79 -23.11 4.49
N ALA A 46 -2.91 -22.56 5.33
CA ALA A 46 -2.92 -21.12 5.59
C ALA A 46 -2.52 -20.35 4.33
N SER A 47 -3.06 -19.15 4.17
CA SER A 47 -2.69 -18.23 3.10
C SER A 47 -1.17 -18.08 2.97
N GLY A 48 -0.66 -18.09 1.74
CA GLY A 48 0.76 -17.92 1.42
C GLY A 48 1.64 -19.14 1.71
N SER A 49 1.11 -20.20 2.35
CA SER A 49 1.90 -21.37 2.73
C SER A 49 2.62 -22.03 1.55
N ARG A 50 3.83 -22.56 1.82
CA ARG A 50 4.54 -23.46 0.92
C ARG A 50 3.96 -24.87 1.00
N VAL A 51 3.66 -25.46 -0.15
CA VAL A 51 3.09 -26.80 -0.27
C VAL A 51 3.88 -27.64 -1.27
N GLN A 52 4.06 -28.92 -0.97
CA GLN A 52 4.76 -29.87 -1.83
C GLN A 52 4.21 -31.28 -1.63
N GLY A 53 4.03 -32.03 -2.73
CA GLY A 53 3.48 -33.38 -2.69
C GLY A 53 1.97 -33.34 -2.43
N ILE A 54 1.52 -33.93 -1.33
CA ILE A 54 0.09 -33.97 -1.00
C ILE A 54 -0.26 -32.82 -0.07
N MET A 55 -1.06 -31.88 -0.56
CA MET A 55 -1.65 -30.79 0.20
C MET A 55 -3.03 -31.19 0.72
N GLU A 56 -3.34 -30.84 1.96
CA GLU A 56 -4.68 -30.97 2.53
C GLU A 56 -5.39 -29.62 2.52
N VAL A 57 -6.61 -29.60 1.99
CA VAL A 57 -7.49 -28.42 2.00
C VAL A 57 -8.70 -28.71 2.89
N GLU A 58 -8.92 -27.84 3.87
CA GLU A 58 -9.99 -27.95 4.86
C GLU A 58 -10.82 -26.66 4.87
N LEU A 59 -12.14 -26.77 4.76
CA LEU A 59 -13.08 -25.65 4.71
C LEU A 59 -14.26 -25.90 5.66
N LYS A 60 -14.67 -24.86 6.39
CA LYS A 60 -15.92 -24.84 7.17
C LYS A 60 -16.74 -23.57 6.93
N ILE A 61 -18.01 -23.60 7.33
CA ILE A 61 -18.80 -22.39 7.57
C ILE A 61 -18.47 -21.88 8.98
N ARG A 62 -18.32 -20.57 9.15
CA ARG A 62 -18.07 -19.93 10.46
C ARG A 62 -19.28 -20.07 11.36
N GLU A 63 -19.04 -20.26 12.66
CA GLU A 63 -20.09 -20.25 13.68
C GLU A 63 -20.89 -18.92 13.61
N GLY A 64 -22.20 -18.97 13.85
CA GLY A 64 -23.10 -17.80 13.73
C GLY A 64 -23.59 -17.48 12.31
N ASN A 65 -23.34 -18.34 11.33
CA ASN A 65 -23.83 -18.20 9.95
C ASN A 65 -24.88 -19.26 9.58
N GLU A 66 -25.82 -19.53 10.50
CA GLU A 66 -26.85 -20.56 10.35
C GLU A 66 -27.80 -20.28 9.17
N GLU A 67 -27.94 -19.02 8.77
CA GLU A 67 -28.73 -18.63 7.60
C GLU A 67 -28.08 -19.11 6.29
N LEU A 68 -26.75 -19.05 6.18
CA LEU A 68 -26.03 -19.61 5.04
C LEU A 68 -26.24 -21.13 4.99
N GLU A 69 -26.09 -21.82 6.12
CA GLU A 69 -26.29 -23.27 6.20
C GLU A 69 -27.69 -23.72 5.78
N LYS A 70 -28.73 -22.99 6.19
CA LYS A 70 -30.13 -23.28 5.82
C LYS A 70 -30.36 -23.18 4.31
N ASN A 71 -29.77 -22.17 3.68
CA ASN A 71 -29.96 -21.86 2.27
C ASN A 71 -28.96 -22.58 1.34
N LEU A 72 -27.98 -23.27 1.89
CA LEU A 72 -26.93 -23.96 1.15
C LEU A 72 -27.49 -25.15 0.34
N LYS A 73 -27.15 -25.18 -0.95
CA LYS A 73 -27.33 -26.31 -1.88
C LYS A 73 -26.09 -27.19 -1.90
N LYS A 74 -24.93 -26.58 -2.11
CA LYS A 74 -23.62 -27.24 -2.16
C LYS A 74 -22.49 -26.24 -1.95
N ILE A 75 -21.31 -26.75 -1.62
CA ILE A 75 -20.04 -26.03 -1.62
C ILE A 75 -19.26 -26.50 -2.84
N VAL A 76 -18.67 -25.55 -3.55
CA VAL A 76 -17.77 -25.78 -4.66
C VAL A 76 -16.38 -25.31 -4.25
N LEU A 77 -15.43 -26.23 -4.20
CA LEU A 77 -14.02 -25.91 -4.01
C LEU A 77 -13.31 -26.04 -5.36
N THR A 78 -12.61 -24.99 -5.79
CA THR A 78 -11.78 -24.99 -6.99
C THR A 78 -10.33 -24.83 -6.57
N ILE A 79 -9.49 -25.83 -6.86
CA ILE A 79 -8.05 -25.80 -6.59
C ILE A 79 -7.34 -25.82 -7.94
N ASP A 80 -6.73 -24.69 -8.30
CA ASP A 80 -5.98 -24.53 -9.55
C ASP A 80 -6.76 -25.05 -10.79
N GLY A 81 -7.99 -24.54 -10.95
CA GLY A 81 -8.91 -24.95 -12.02
C GLY A 81 -9.63 -26.28 -11.81
N HIS A 82 -9.18 -27.13 -10.88
CA HIS A 82 -9.84 -28.41 -10.57
C HIS A 82 -11.00 -28.21 -9.62
N ARG A 83 -12.20 -28.65 -10.02
CA ARG A 83 -13.45 -28.43 -9.31
C ARG A 83 -13.87 -29.65 -8.48
N PHE A 84 -14.25 -29.40 -7.24
CA PHE A 84 -14.73 -30.40 -6.28
C PHE A 84 -16.04 -29.91 -5.66
N GLU A 85 -17.05 -30.76 -5.61
CA GLU A 85 -18.37 -30.39 -5.10
C GLU A 85 -18.71 -31.20 -3.84
N PHE A 86 -19.29 -30.52 -2.85
CA PHE A 86 -19.67 -31.09 -1.56
C PHE A 86 -21.09 -30.66 -1.21
N ASP A 87 -21.93 -31.60 -0.78
CA ASP A 87 -23.32 -31.27 -0.44
C ASP A 87 -23.43 -30.51 0.89
N LYS A 88 -22.41 -30.57 1.77
CA LYS A 88 -22.40 -29.95 3.10
C LYS A 88 -20.97 -29.62 3.58
N PRO A 89 -20.80 -28.63 4.48
CA PRO A 89 -19.60 -28.50 5.31
C PRO A 89 -19.59 -29.59 6.41
N PHE A 90 -18.47 -29.96 7.04
CA PHE A 90 -17.06 -29.63 6.80
C PHE A 90 -16.53 -30.30 5.52
N CYS A 91 -15.74 -29.59 4.72
CA CYS A 91 -15.13 -30.13 3.50
C CYS A 91 -13.64 -30.39 3.75
N ARG A 92 -13.18 -31.60 3.39
CA ARG A 92 -11.75 -31.95 3.41
C ARG A 92 -11.39 -32.68 2.13
N ILE A 93 -10.31 -32.24 1.50
CA ILE A 93 -9.77 -32.89 0.31
C ILE A 93 -8.24 -32.87 0.32
N THR A 94 -7.65 -33.87 -0.30
CA THR A 94 -6.23 -33.89 -0.63
C THR A 94 -6.03 -33.53 -2.09
N PHE A 95 -5.07 -32.64 -2.36
CA PHE A 95 -4.66 -32.26 -3.70
C PHE A 95 -3.19 -32.59 -3.89
N ASP A 96 -2.86 -33.34 -4.94
CA ASP A 96 -1.48 -33.56 -5.33
C ASP A 96 -0.96 -32.31 -6.04
N THR A 97 -0.05 -31.58 -5.40
CA THR A 97 0.48 -30.33 -5.91
C THR A 97 1.19 -30.52 -7.25
N THR A 98 1.65 -31.73 -7.61
CA THR A 98 2.25 -31.99 -8.92
C THR A 98 1.26 -31.87 -10.09
N ALA A 99 -0.05 -31.92 -9.80
CA ALA A 99 -1.10 -31.65 -10.76
C ALA A 99 -1.39 -30.15 -10.96
N ALA A 100 -0.73 -29.27 -10.20
CA ALA A 100 -0.89 -27.83 -10.36
C ALA A 100 -0.35 -27.40 -11.73
N GLN A 101 -1.19 -26.66 -12.45
CA GLN A 101 -0.85 -25.97 -13.68
C GLN A 101 0.13 -24.82 -13.38
N PHE A 102 -0.06 -24.12 -12.26
CA PHE A 102 0.75 -22.98 -11.87
C PHE A 102 1.48 -23.20 -10.56
N ARG A 103 2.57 -22.45 -10.35
CA ARG A 103 3.30 -22.51 -9.08
C ARG A 103 2.53 -21.81 -7.96
N LEU A 104 1.81 -20.74 -8.29
CA LEU A 104 0.84 -20.12 -7.40
C LEU A 104 -0.53 -20.83 -7.55
N ILE A 105 -0.88 -21.67 -6.58
CA ILE A 105 -2.14 -22.42 -6.57
C ILE A 105 -3.23 -21.53 -5.98
N LYS A 106 -4.25 -21.21 -6.79
CA LYS A 106 -5.48 -20.57 -6.31
C LYS A 106 -6.43 -21.59 -5.70
N ILE A 107 -6.84 -21.37 -4.45
CA ILE A 107 -7.89 -22.14 -3.77
C ILE A 107 -9.10 -21.22 -3.63
N LYS A 108 -10.19 -21.52 -4.33
CA LYS A 108 -11.45 -20.76 -4.28
C LYS A 108 -12.57 -21.65 -3.72
N ALA A 109 -13.32 -21.15 -2.74
CA ALA A 109 -14.49 -21.80 -2.18
C ALA A 109 -15.74 -20.96 -2.47
N GLU A 110 -16.80 -21.58 -2.97
CA GLU A 110 -18.09 -20.94 -3.24
C GLU A 110 -19.22 -21.72 -2.55
N ALA A 111 -20.04 -21.03 -1.77
CA ALA A 111 -21.29 -21.55 -1.23
C ALA A 111 -22.42 -21.27 -2.21
N ILE A 112 -23.01 -22.32 -2.79
CA ILE A 112 -24.09 -22.21 -3.77
C ILE A 112 -25.43 -22.42 -3.07
N GLY A 113 -26.39 -21.53 -3.31
CA GLY A 113 -27.67 -21.49 -2.64
C GLY A 113 -28.81 -22.20 -3.36
N LYS A 114 -29.92 -22.37 -2.63
CA LYS A 114 -31.23 -22.77 -3.13
C LYS A 114 -32.10 -21.50 -3.23
N LYS A 115 -32.05 -20.74 -4.32
CA LYS A 115 -33.05 -19.68 -4.57
C LYS A 115 -34.10 -20.20 -5.55
N GLU A 116 -35.36 -19.84 -5.33
CA GLU A 116 -36.51 -20.32 -6.11
C GLU A 116 -36.43 -19.94 -7.61
N ASP A 117 -35.69 -18.87 -7.96
CA ASP A 117 -35.62 -18.33 -9.33
C ASP A 117 -34.23 -18.43 -10.00
N GLU A 118 -33.19 -18.85 -9.28
CA GLU A 118 -31.81 -18.99 -9.81
C GLU A 118 -31.15 -20.27 -9.27
N ASP A 119 -30.99 -21.27 -10.14
CA ASP A 119 -30.61 -22.64 -9.76
C ASP A 119 -29.14 -22.79 -9.30
N ALA A 120 -28.38 -21.69 -9.20
CA ALA A 120 -26.97 -21.65 -8.84
C ALA A 120 -26.48 -20.29 -8.27
N ALA A 121 -27.28 -19.58 -7.48
CA ALA A 121 -26.82 -18.32 -6.86
C ALA A 121 -25.63 -18.56 -5.91
N VAL A 122 -24.52 -17.83 -6.10
CA VAL A 122 -23.38 -17.83 -5.18
C VAL A 122 -23.76 -17.00 -3.95
N LEU A 123 -23.96 -17.65 -2.81
CA LEU A 123 -24.33 -17.02 -1.54
C LEU A 123 -23.12 -16.43 -0.80
N ALA A 124 -21.96 -17.06 -0.96
CA ALA A 124 -20.69 -16.58 -0.43
C ALA A 124 -19.54 -17.14 -1.29
N SER A 125 -18.44 -16.39 -1.39
CA SER A 125 -17.23 -16.82 -2.06
C SER A 125 -16.02 -16.36 -1.25
N TYR A 126 -15.01 -17.21 -1.14
CA TYR A 126 -13.73 -16.92 -0.51
C TYR A 126 -12.62 -17.51 -1.37
N TYR A 127 -11.45 -16.87 -1.42
CA TYR A 127 -10.29 -17.45 -2.08
C TYR A 127 -9.00 -17.15 -1.31
N THR A 128 -8.01 -18.01 -1.49
CA THR A 128 -6.65 -17.78 -1.02
C THR A 128 -5.65 -18.39 -2.00
N TYR A 129 -4.37 -18.16 -1.75
CA TYR A 129 -3.28 -18.65 -2.58
C TYR A 129 -2.24 -19.38 -1.74
N VAL A 130 -1.66 -20.42 -2.32
CA VAL A 130 -0.51 -21.13 -1.77
C VAL A 130 0.55 -21.36 -2.82
N ILE A 131 1.78 -21.56 -2.38
CA ILE A 131 2.94 -21.65 -3.26
C ILE A 131 3.37 -23.10 -3.35
N ALA A 132 3.23 -23.68 -4.53
CA ALA A 132 3.72 -25.02 -4.81
C ALA A 132 5.24 -24.99 -5.00
N GLU A 133 6.01 -25.62 -4.13
CA GLU A 133 7.46 -25.80 -4.35
C GLU A 133 7.73 -27.13 -5.07
N ASN A 134 7.05 -27.34 -6.19
CA ASN A 134 7.24 -28.51 -7.03
C ASN A 134 8.45 -28.33 -7.95
N GLY A 135 9.30 -29.35 -8.02
CA GLY A 135 10.36 -29.45 -9.03
C GLY A 135 11.73 -28.93 -8.58
N VAL A 136 12.72 -29.17 -9.44
CA VAL A 136 14.10 -28.73 -9.25
C VAL A 136 14.23 -27.28 -9.70
N PHE A 137 14.84 -26.43 -8.89
CA PHE A 137 15.18 -25.07 -9.27
C PHE A 137 16.65 -25.03 -9.72
N ASP A 138 16.90 -24.71 -10.98
CA ASP A 138 18.27 -24.54 -11.47
C ASP A 138 18.82 -23.19 -10.98
N LYS A 139 19.84 -23.24 -10.12
CA LYS A 139 20.48 -22.05 -9.53
C LYS A 139 21.62 -21.46 -10.36
N THR A 140 21.90 -22.02 -11.53
CA THR A 140 23.07 -21.60 -12.30
C THR A 140 23.01 -20.12 -12.68
N ASN A 141 21.83 -19.58 -13.01
CA ASN A 141 21.68 -18.16 -13.31
C ASN A 141 20.24 -17.63 -13.09
N PRO A 142 19.72 -17.60 -11.84
CA PRO A 142 18.39 -17.07 -11.59
C PRO A 142 18.32 -15.55 -11.75
N LEU A 143 17.18 -15.04 -12.21
CA LEU A 143 16.85 -13.62 -12.14
C LEU A 143 16.36 -13.29 -10.72
N LEU A 144 17.03 -12.40 -10.01
CA LEU A 144 16.50 -11.81 -8.78
C LEU A 144 15.61 -10.61 -9.15
N LEU A 145 14.30 -10.77 -8.99
CA LEU A 145 13.32 -9.73 -9.25
C LEU A 145 12.91 -9.09 -7.92
N PHE A 146 13.35 -7.85 -7.69
CA PHE A 146 12.81 -7.03 -6.61
C PHE A 146 11.45 -6.50 -7.04
N ALA A 147 10.43 -6.69 -6.21
CA ALA A 147 9.09 -6.28 -6.57
C ALA A 147 8.32 -5.71 -5.38
N GLY A 148 7.41 -4.78 -5.66
CA GLY A 148 6.52 -4.18 -4.66
C GLY A 148 5.62 -3.12 -5.27
N VAL A 149 4.91 -2.38 -4.43
CA VAL A 149 4.14 -1.19 -4.82
C VAL A 149 5.05 0.03 -4.77
N ILE A 150 5.74 0.29 -5.89
CA ILE A 150 6.71 1.38 -6.01
C ILE A 150 6.19 2.40 -7.03
N GLU A 151 5.96 3.63 -6.59
CA GLU A 151 5.51 4.74 -7.44
C GLU A 151 6.49 5.01 -8.59
N PRO A 152 6.02 5.38 -9.79
CA PRO A 152 6.90 5.67 -10.92
C PRO A 152 7.76 6.90 -10.65
N HIS A 153 9.00 6.89 -11.13
CA HIS A 153 9.75 8.13 -11.21
C HIS A 153 9.22 9.02 -12.34
N ILE A 154 8.83 10.25 -12.02
CA ILE A 154 8.41 11.26 -13.01
C ILE A 154 9.21 12.54 -12.77
N ASP A 155 10.24 12.75 -13.59
CA ASP A 155 11.11 13.93 -13.54
C ASP A 155 10.40 15.19 -14.05
N ASN A 156 9.62 15.85 -13.19
CA ASN A 156 9.10 17.17 -13.54
C ASN A 156 8.86 18.07 -12.31
N PRO A 157 9.90 18.66 -11.71
CA PRO A 157 9.74 19.33 -10.44
C PRO A 157 8.81 20.54 -10.49
N ARG A 158 8.70 21.28 -11.61
CA ARG A 158 7.71 22.36 -11.89
C ARG A 158 7.62 22.79 -13.38
N GLY A 159 8.06 21.97 -14.33
CA GLY A 159 8.06 22.28 -15.76
C GLY A 159 6.79 21.82 -16.48
N ASP A 160 6.75 22.01 -17.80
CA ASP A 160 5.66 21.50 -18.63
C ASP A 160 5.69 19.96 -18.67
N TRP A 161 4.53 19.34 -18.46
CA TRP A 161 4.41 17.88 -18.53
C TRP A 161 4.43 17.40 -19.99
N THR A 162 5.23 16.37 -20.27
CA THR A 162 5.29 15.74 -21.60
C THR A 162 4.24 14.63 -21.72
N PRO A 163 3.83 14.24 -22.95
CA PRO A 163 2.94 13.10 -23.16
C PRO A 163 3.39 11.81 -22.48
N ASP A 164 4.70 11.54 -22.44
CA ASP A 164 5.25 10.35 -21.79
C ASP A 164 5.09 10.40 -20.27
N MET A 165 5.20 11.59 -19.65
CA MET A 165 4.94 11.79 -18.23
C MET A 165 3.46 11.58 -17.90
N TYR A 166 2.56 12.05 -18.78
CA TYR A 166 1.13 11.81 -18.64
C TYR A 166 0.77 10.33 -18.77
N ASP A 167 1.32 9.61 -19.76
CA ASP A 167 1.08 8.17 -19.87
C ASP A 167 1.62 7.44 -18.64
N ALA A 168 2.80 7.80 -18.11
CA ALA A 168 3.32 7.20 -16.88
C ALA A 168 2.38 7.40 -15.67
N ALA A 169 1.88 8.62 -15.46
CA ALA A 169 0.93 8.92 -14.39
C ALA A 169 -0.44 8.22 -14.61
N PHE A 170 -0.89 8.14 -15.87
CA PHE A 170 -2.11 7.44 -16.22
C PHE A 170 -2.01 5.93 -16.01
N ARG A 171 -0.89 5.30 -16.39
CA ARG A 171 -0.65 3.86 -16.14
C ARG A 171 -0.59 3.55 -14.66
N PHE A 172 0.07 4.39 -13.88
CA PHE A 172 0.04 4.29 -12.42
C PHE A 172 -1.38 4.31 -11.88
N SER A 173 -2.19 5.24 -12.39
CA SER A 173 -3.58 5.39 -11.98
C SER A 173 -4.45 4.21 -12.39
N GLU A 174 -4.34 3.76 -13.63
CA GLU A 174 -4.98 2.57 -14.17
C GLU A 174 -4.64 1.33 -13.34
N ASN A 175 -3.35 1.12 -13.05
CA ASN A 175 -2.90 -0.06 -12.31
C ASN A 175 -3.37 -0.06 -10.85
N ILE A 176 -3.26 1.07 -10.13
CA ILE A 176 -3.75 1.17 -8.75
C ILE A 176 -5.27 0.98 -8.71
N MET A 177 -6.01 1.69 -9.55
CA MET A 177 -7.46 1.64 -9.53
C MET A 177 -7.97 0.24 -9.91
N ASN A 178 -7.37 -0.40 -10.91
CA ASN A 178 -7.70 -1.78 -11.25
C ASN A 178 -7.35 -2.75 -10.12
N HIS A 179 -6.23 -2.54 -9.43
CA HIS A 179 -5.86 -3.32 -8.26
C HIS A 179 -6.88 -3.17 -7.13
N LEU A 180 -7.22 -1.94 -6.73
CA LEU A 180 -8.24 -1.67 -5.71
C LEU A 180 -9.61 -2.26 -6.09
N MET A 181 -10.05 -2.08 -7.35
CA MET A 181 -11.31 -2.64 -7.85
C MET A 181 -11.30 -4.17 -7.88
N HIS A 182 -10.16 -4.81 -8.17
CA HIS A 182 -10.02 -6.28 -8.12
C HIS A 182 -10.40 -6.82 -6.74
N TYR A 183 -10.09 -6.07 -5.68
CA TYR A 183 -10.44 -6.41 -4.30
C TYR A 183 -11.74 -5.78 -3.80
N GLY A 184 -12.52 -5.14 -4.68
CA GLY A 184 -13.83 -4.59 -4.37
C GLY A 184 -13.82 -3.20 -3.72
N PHE A 185 -12.70 -2.48 -3.77
CA PHE A 185 -12.56 -1.14 -3.22
C PHE A 185 -12.93 -0.09 -4.26
N VAL A 186 -13.73 0.88 -3.81
CA VAL A 186 -14.08 2.08 -4.57
C VAL A 186 -13.61 3.26 -3.73
N PRO A 187 -12.54 3.98 -4.14
CA PRO A 187 -11.99 5.09 -3.38
C PRO A 187 -13.00 6.17 -3.01
N ASP A 188 -12.90 6.70 -1.78
CA ASP A 188 -13.87 7.66 -1.25
C ASP A 188 -13.88 9.02 -1.97
N PHE A 189 -12.77 9.43 -2.59
CA PHE A 189 -12.76 10.66 -3.40
C PHE A 189 -13.76 10.59 -4.57
N LEU A 190 -14.15 9.39 -5.02
CA LEU A 190 -15.17 9.19 -6.05
C LEU A 190 -16.58 9.52 -5.55
N LYS A 191 -16.77 9.61 -4.23
CA LYS A 191 -18.01 10.09 -3.61
C LYS A 191 -18.07 11.61 -3.57
N GLU A 192 -16.91 12.28 -3.55
CA GLU A 192 -16.79 13.75 -3.56
C GLU A 192 -16.72 14.34 -4.96
N VAL A 193 -16.33 13.52 -5.93
CA VAL A 193 -16.34 13.84 -7.35
C VAL A 193 -17.68 13.35 -7.91
N ASP A 194 -18.68 14.24 -7.93
CA ASP A 194 -19.80 14.12 -8.87
C ASP A 194 -19.16 13.75 -10.24
N MET A 195 -19.57 12.64 -10.86
CA MET A 195 -18.87 12.05 -12.01
C MET A 195 -18.64 13.06 -13.15
N PHE A 196 -17.41 13.60 -13.24
CA PHE A 196 -16.98 14.61 -14.20
C PHE A 196 -15.63 14.22 -14.82
N THR A 197 -15.54 14.35 -16.16
CA THR A 197 -14.30 14.23 -16.92
C THR A 197 -13.24 15.24 -16.47
N ALA A 198 -12.05 14.76 -16.11
CA ALA A 198 -10.91 15.62 -15.80
C ALA A 198 -10.26 16.16 -17.09
N LEU A 199 -10.39 17.47 -17.33
CA LEU A 199 -9.80 18.16 -18.48
C LEU A 199 -8.59 18.98 -18.04
N ILE A 200 -7.48 18.85 -18.78
CA ILE A 200 -6.23 19.59 -18.51
C ILE A 200 -6.09 20.72 -19.54
N ASP A 201 -5.76 21.93 -19.09
CA ASP A 201 -5.28 23.00 -19.96
C ASP A 201 -3.74 22.93 -20.02
N PRO A 202 -3.16 22.50 -21.15
CA PRO A 202 -1.72 22.30 -21.26
C PRO A 202 -0.95 23.61 -21.34
N THR A 203 -1.63 24.77 -21.45
CA THR A 203 -0.98 26.07 -21.61
C THR A 203 -0.65 26.76 -20.29
N GLN A 204 -1.04 26.20 -19.13
CA GLN A 204 -1.05 26.89 -17.83
C GLN A 204 -0.64 26.01 -16.63
N LEU A 205 0.10 24.93 -16.87
CA LEU A 205 0.60 24.05 -15.78
C LEU A 205 1.53 24.80 -14.80
N ASP A 206 2.00 25.99 -15.16
CA ASP A 206 2.93 26.86 -14.43
C ASP A 206 2.25 27.99 -13.63
N LYS A 207 0.95 28.27 -13.87
CA LYS A 207 0.24 29.37 -13.21
C LYS A 207 -0.48 28.86 -11.97
N GLY A 208 -0.07 29.35 -10.81
CA GLY A 208 -0.59 28.94 -9.49
C GLY A 208 -2.05 29.35 -9.23
N LEU A 209 -2.33 29.97 -8.08
CA LEU A 209 -3.69 30.32 -7.61
C LEU A 209 -4.31 31.57 -8.30
N GLU A 210 -3.91 31.92 -9.52
CA GLU A 210 -4.42 33.10 -10.21
C GLU A 210 -5.75 32.81 -10.93
N GLU A 211 -6.59 33.85 -11.11
CA GLU A 211 -7.84 33.72 -11.86
C GLU A 211 -7.53 33.46 -13.34
N TYR A 212 -8.11 32.39 -13.89
CA TYR A 212 -7.85 32.00 -15.26
C TYR A 212 -9.11 31.53 -15.98
N THR A 213 -9.20 31.91 -17.25
CA THR A 213 -10.17 31.38 -18.22
C THR A 213 -9.42 30.48 -19.19
N PRO A 214 -9.64 29.14 -19.15
CA PRO A 214 -9.07 28.18 -20.08
C PRO A 214 -9.21 28.60 -21.54
N VAL A 215 -8.12 28.45 -22.31
CA VAL A 215 -8.09 28.79 -23.74
C VAL A 215 -8.06 27.51 -24.58
N LYS A 216 -7.54 26.40 -24.03
CA LYS A 216 -7.47 25.12 -24.70
C LYS A 216 -7.64 23.98 -23.71
N LEU A 217 -8.54 23.03 -23.99
CA LEU A 217 -8.68 21.83 -23.19
C LEU A 217 -8.35 20.57 -23.98
N VAL A 218 -7.56 19.71 -23.35
CA VAL A 218 -7.23 18.38 -23.85
C VAL A 218 -7.56 17.35 -22.76
N ASN A 219 -7.81 16.11 -23.16
CA ASN A 219 -7.83 15.02 -22.20
C ASN A 219 -6.43 14.78 -21.62
N VAL A 220 -6.30 13.91 -20.61
CA VAL A 220 -5.02 13.63 -19.96
C VAL A 220 -3.94 13.08 -20.91
N LEU A 221 -4.33 12.58 -22.09
CA LEU A 221 -3.44 12.10 -23.15
C LEU A 221 -3.05 13.18 -24.18
N GLY A 222 -3.47 14.43 -23.97
CA GLY A 222 -3.14 15.56 -24.85
C GLY A 222 -4.00 15.67 -26.11
N TYR A 223 -5.09 14.90 -26.21
CA TYR A 223 -6.00 14.94 -27.35
C TYR A 223 -7.09 16.00 -27.17
N GLU A 224 -7.27 16.82 -28.21
CA GLU A 224 -8.36 17.79 -28.32
C GLU A 224 -9.61 17.10 -28.88
N THR A 225 -10.18 16.21 -28.07
CA THR A 225 -11.42 15.47 -28.38
C THR A 225 -12.60 16.11 -27.67
N GLY A 226 -13.83 15.77 -28.05
CA GLY A 226 -15.02 16.07 -27.25
C GLY A 226 -15.96 14.86 -27.22
N PRO A 227 -17.09 14.95 -26.49
CA PRO A 227 -18.07 13.88 -26.43
C PRO A 227 -18.54 13.59 -27.87
N GLY A 228 -18.27 12.38 -28.37
CA GLY A 228 -18.28 11.98 -29.78
C GLY A 228 -19.62 12.00 -30.52
N CYS A 229 -20.55 12.90 -30.18
CA CYS A 229 -21.87 13.01 -30.78
C CYS A 229 -21.97 14.17 -31.79
N ASP A 230 -21.26 15.28 -31.56
CA ASP A 230 -21.48 16.53 -32.33
C ASP A 230 -20.21 17.08 -33.02
N GLY A 231 -19.07 16.38 -32.92
CA GLY A 231 -17.80 16.80 -33.52
C GLY A 231 -17.16 18.05 -32.92
N LYS A 232 -17.68 18.57 -31.80
CA LYS A 232 -17.11 19.69 -31.03
C LYS A 232 -15.99 19.20 -30.11
N THR A 233 -14.97 20.01 -29.90
CA THR A 233 -13.87 19.76 -28.97
C THR A 233 -14.22 20.26 -27.57
N TYR A 234 -13.50 19.82 -26.53
CA TYR A 234 -13.64 20.42 -25.18
C TYR A 234 -13.35 21.93 -25.18
N SER A 235 -12.40 22.39 -26.01
CA SER A 235 -12.11 23.81 -26.22
C SER A 235 -13.32 24.59 -26.77
N ASP A 236 -14.09 24.00 -27.69
CA ASP A 236 -15.29 24.63 -28.25
C ASP A 236 -16.41 24.76 -27.21
N MET A 237 -16.50 23.81 -26.29
CA MET A 237 -17.56 23.75 -25.27
C MET A 237 -17.38 24.82 -24.18
N ILE A 238 -16.14 25.12 -23.82
CA ILE A 238 -15.83 26.10 -22.76
C ILE A 238 -15.98 27.56 -23.16
N GLY A 239 -15.94 27.87 -24.47
CA GLY A 239 -16.23 29.22 -24.97
C GLY A 239 -17.64 29.71 -24.63
N THR A 240 -18.53 28.79 -24.23
CA THR A 240 -19.92 29.06 -23.83
C THR A 240 -20.23 28.81 -22.35
N ALA A 241 -19.25 28.39 -21.55
CA ALA A 241 -19.47 27.97 -20.16
C ALA A 241 -19.47 29.13 -19.16
N GLN A 242 -20.29 29.02 -18.10
CA GLN A 242 -20.17 29.86 -16.90
C GLN A 242 -19.19 29.21 -15.92
N TRP A 243 -18.10 29.90 -15.61
CA TRP A 243 -17.05 29.40 -14.72
C TRP A 243 -17.41 29.65 -13.24
N MET A 244 -17.06 28.69 -12.36
CA MET A 244 -17.24 28.85 -10.91
C MET A 244 -16.32 29.93 -10.33
N GLU A 245 -16.79 30.59 -9.26
CA GLU A 245 -16.05 31.63 -8.56
C GLU A 245 -14.75 31.13 -7.90
N LYS A 246 -13.73 32.01 -7.90
CA LYS A 246 -12.38 31.92 -7.29
C LYS A 246 -12.25 31.20 -5.95
N THR A 247 -13.28 31.20 -5.11
CA THR A 247 -13.22 30.66 -3.75
C THR A 247 -13.41 29.14 -3.70
N LYS A 248 -13.73 28.51 -4.84
CA LYS A 248 -14.06 27.08 -4.94
C LYS A 248 -13.07 26.24 -5.76
N THR A 249 -12.03 26.85 -6.32
CA THR A 249 -11.00 26.19 -7.15
C THR A 249 -9.64 26.23 -6.43
N ARG A 250 -9.11 25.07 -6.02
CA ARG A 250 -7.81 24.91 -5.33
C ARG A 250 -6.75 24.39 -6.32
N LEU A 251 -5.49 24.82 -6.14
CA LEU A 251 -4.27 24.46 -6.90
C LEU A 251 -4.32 23.06 -7.55
N GLY A 252 -4.12 22.98 -8.87
CA GLY A 252 -4.27 21.75 -9.64
C GLY A 252 -5.73 21.38 -9.94
N THR A 253 -6.66 22.34 -9.92
CA THR A 253 -8.08 22.04 -10.16
C THR A 253 -8.29 21.44 -11.54
N VAL A 254 -8.63 20.14 -11.54
CA VAL A 254 -9.78 19.64 -12.30
C VAL A 254 -10.78 20.79 -12.39
N LEU A 255 -11.06 21.27 -13.60
CA LEU A 255 -12.17 22.19 -13.76
C LEU A 255 -13.40 21.47 -13.20
N ARG A 256 -13.89 21.89 -12.02
CA ARG A 256 -15.25 21.61 -11.57
C ARG A 256 -16.18 22.40 -12.50
N GLY A 257 -16.24 21.96 -13.75
CA GLY A 257 -17.25 22.38 -14.70
C GLY A 257 -18.48 21.57 -14.35
N TYR A 258 -19.44 22.19 -13.67
CA TYR A 258 -20.82 21.77 -13.80
C TYR A 258 -21.21 21.97 -15.27
N HIS A 259 -20.96 20.97 -16.09
CA HIS A 259 -21.76 20.73 -17.27
C HIS A 259 -21.98 19.23 -17.38
N ILE A 260 -23.13 18.77 -16.88
CA ILE A 260 -23.78 17.61 -17.46
C ILE A 260 -24.31 18.13 -18.80
N PRO A 261 -23.77 17.71 -19.96
CA PRO A 261 -24.39 18.05 -21.23
C PRO A 261 -25.83 17.50 -21.19
N GLU A 262 -26.80 18.22 -21.79
CA GLU A 262 -28.20 17.74 -21.88
C GLU A 262 -28.33 16.33 -22.50
N MET A 263 -27.25 15.82 -23.11
CA MET A 263 -27.18 14.53 -23.79
C MET A 263 -26.47 13.41 -22.99
N GLY A 264 -26.14 13.62 -21.71
CA GLY A 264 -25.52 12.60 -20.85
C GLY A 264 -24.00 12.47 -21.02
N LEU A 265 -23.36 11.71 -20.11
CA LEU A 265 -21.92 11.53 -20.04
C LEU A 265 -21.38 10.72 -21.23
N PRO A 266 -20.25 11.11 -21.84
CA PRO A 266 -19.66 10.38 -22.96
C PRO A 266 -18.94 9.12 -22.47
N ASN A 267 -19.50 7.96 -22.78
CA ASN A 267 -18.86 6.63 -22.81
C ASN A 267 -18.26 6.12 -21.48
N GLY A 268 -18.92 5.11 -20.90
CA GLY A 268 -18.52 4.47 -19.64
C GLY A 268 -17.03 4.10 -19.52
N ILE A 269 -16.50 4.33 -18.32
CA ILE A 269 -15.29 3.74 -17.70
C ILE A 269 -13.95 4.52 -17.87
N ALA A 270 -13.86 5.59 -18.68
CA ALA A 270 -12.61 6.39 -18.74
C ALA A 270 -12.42 7.41 -17.58
N ASP A 271 -13.47 7.76 -16.86
CA ASP A 271 -13.50 8.96 -16.00
C ASP A 271 -12.69 8.82 -14.68
N ILE A 272 -12.80 7.66 -14.04
CA ILE A 272 -12.19 7.36 -12.75
C ILE A 272 -10.65 7.40 -12.79
N PHE A 273 -10.06 6.85 -13.85
CA PHE A 273 -8.63 6.78 -14.03
C PHE A 273 -8.04 8.16 -14.35
N GLU A 274 -8.73 8.98 -15.16
CA GLU A 274 -8.31 10.34 -15.49
C GLU A 274 -8.36 11.27 -14.28
N VAL A 275 -9.41 11.19 -13.45
CA VAL A 275 -9.53 11.94 -12.20
C VAL A 275 -8.42 11.58 -11.23
N PHE A 276 -8.16 10.28 -11.04
CA PHE A 276 -7.06 9.85 -10.18
C PHE A 276 -5.70 10.27 -10.76
N THR A 277 -5.52 10.22 -12.09
CA THR A 277 -4.31 10.71 -12.77
C THR A 277 -4.05 12.18 -12.47
N ALA A 278 -5.07 13.03 -12.53
CA ALA A 278 -4.95 14.44 -12.19
C ALA A 278 -4.56 14.66 -10.72
N HIS A 279 -5.13 13.86 -9.80
CA HIS A 279 -4.75 13.89 -8.39
C HIS A 279 -3.26 13.52 -8.19
N VAL A 280 -2.80 12.45 -8.84
CA VAL A 280 -1.40 12.02 -8.82
C VAL A 280 -0.48 13.11 -9.34
N ILE A 281 -0.79 13.69 -10.50
CA ILE A 281 -0.03 14.79 -11.11
C ILE A 281 0.10 15.98 -10.15
N SER A 282 -1.00 16.35 -9.49
CA SER A 282 -1.01 17.42 -8.48
C SER A 282 -0.04 17.11 -7.33
N ASN A 283 0.03 15.86 -6.88
CA ASN A 283 0.99 15.44 -5.86
C ASN A 283 2.43 15.56 -6.36
N TYR A 284 2.77 15.10 -7.56
CA TYR A 284 4.13 15.30 -8.12
C TYR A 284 4.53 16.78 -8.17
N TYR A 285 3.59 17.66 -8.54
CA TYR A 285 3.82 19.11 -8.52
C TYR A 285 4.01 19.66 -7.09
N LYS A 286 3.13 19.27 -6.17
CA LYS A 286 3.14 19.69 -4.76
C LYS A 286 4.46 19.34 -4.07
N PHE A 287 4.98 18.15 -4.34
CA PHE A 287 6.22 17.64 -3.75
C PHE A 287 7.46 17.88 -4.63
N GLY A 288 7.32 18.59 -5.75
CA GLY A 288 8.42 19.01 -6.62
C GLY A 288 9.62 19.65 -5.88
N PRO A 289 9.43 20.54 -4.88
CA PRO A 289 10.54 21.10 -4.08
C PRO A 289 11.36 20.07 -3.29
N LEU A 290 10.79 18.89 -3.02
CA LEU A 290 11.45 17.77 -2.35
C LEU A 290 12.10 16.78 -3.34
N GLY A 291 12.05 17.10 -4.64
CA GLY A 291 12.50 16.24 -5.73
C GLY A 291 11.40 15.34 -6.30
N GLY A 292 10.12 15.67 -6.09
CA GLY A 292 8.98 14.84 -6.53
C GLY A 292 8.72 13.65 -5.60
N MET A 293 8.05 12.62 -6.11
CA MET A 293 7.95 11.32 -5.44
C MET A 293 9.24 10.56 -5.62
N ARG A 294 9.84 10.12 -4.51
CA ARG A 294 11.21 9.58 -4.47
C ARG A 294 11.25 8.07 -4.30
N GLY A 295 10.09 7.42 -4.21
CA GLY A 295 9.99 6.00 -3.90
C GLY A 295 10.79 5.12 -4.86
N TRP A 296 10.72 5.43 -6.16
CA TRP A 296 11.49 4.70 -7.17
C TRP A 296 13.00 4.87 -6.99
N GLU A 297 13.53 6.09 -6.88
CA GLU A 297 14.98 6.29 -6.79
C GLU A 297 15.54 5.77 -5.47
N GLN A 298 14.81 5.94 -4.37
CA GLN A 298 15.19 5.44 -3.05
C GLN A 298 15.28 3.91 -3.03
N THR A 299 14.33 3.22 -3.67
CA THR A 299 14.37 1.76 -3.80
C THR A 299 15.48 1.29 -4.73
N GLN A 300 15.77 2.00 -5.83
CA GLN A 300 16.92 1.72 -6.68
C GLN A 300 18.25 1.83 -5.94
N ILE A 301 18.43 2.82 -5.06
CA ILE A 301 19.60 2.93 -4.17
C ILE A 301 19.72 1.69 -3.29
N LEU A 302 18.63 1.32 -2.60
CA LEU A 302 18.60 0.15 -1.73
C LEU A 302 18.96 -1.13 -2.49
N PHE A 303 18.30 -1.41 -3.61
CA PHE A 303 18.50 -2.65 -4.35
C PHE A 303 19.90 -2.73 -4.94
N THR A 304 20.46 -1.62 -5.42
CA THR A 304 21.86 -1.56 -5.86
C THR A 304 22.82 -1.91 -4.72
N ASP A 305 22.60 -1.37 -3.53
CA ASP A 305 23.43 -1.67 -2.35
C ASP A 305 23.28 -3.11 -1.87
N VAL A 306 22.05 -3.66 -1.89
CA VAL A 306 21.77 -5.08 -1.60
C VAL A 306 22.54 -5.97 -2.57
N MET A 307 22.49 -5.67 -3.87
CA MET A 307 23.21 -6.45 -4.89
C MET A 307 24.72 -6.36 -4.74
N ALA A 308 25.25 -5.19 -4.38
CA ALA A 308 26.68 -5.04 -4.09
C ALA A 308 27.12 -5.92 -2.91
N ASP A 309 26.31 -6.03 -1.86
CA ASP A 309 26.63 -6.87 -0.70
C ASP A 309 26.42 -8.36 -0.97
N LEU A 310 25.39 -8.74 -1.74
CA LEU A 310 25.23 -10.11 -2.24
C LEU A 310 26.43 -10.55 -3.10
N GLN A 311 26.92 -9.66 -3.98
CA GLN A 311 28.09 -9.94 -4.80
C GLN A 311 29.36 -10.14 -3.95
N LYS A 312 29.55 -9.35 -2.89
CA LYS A 312 30.64 -9.58 -1.91
C LYS A 312 30.50 -10.92 -1.19
N GLY A 313 29.26 -11.36 -0.97
CA GLY A 313 28.92 -12.67 -0.41
C GLY A 313 29.11 -13.85 -1.39
N GLY A 314 29.45 -13.59 -2.65
CA GLY A 314 29.66 -14.62 -3.67
C GLY A 314 28.43 -14.92 -4.55
N TYR A 315 27.33 -14.18 -4.38
CA TYR A 315 26.13 -14.31 -5.19
C TYR A 315 26.17 -13.33 -6.36
N SER A 316 26.49 -13.82 -7.57
CA SER A 316 26.43 -13.04 -8.80
C SER A 316 25.26 -13.51 -9.65
N VAL A 317 24.16 -12.77 -9.59
CA VAL A 317 22.91 -13.08 -10.30
C VAL A 317 22.41 -11.83 -11.03
N PRO A 318 21.81 -11.95 -12.23
CA PRO A 318 21.11 -10.84 -12.86
C PRO A 318 19.94 -10.40 -11.98
N TRP A 319 19.62 -9.12 -12.00
CA TRP A 319 18.53 -8.56 -11.22
C TRP A 319 17.79 -7.47 -11.98
N ASP A 320 16.54 -7.24 -11.58
CA ASP A 320 15.72 -6.15 -12.09
C ASP A 320 14.66 -5.77 -11.06
N VAL A 321 13.97 -4.65 -11.30
CA VAL A 321 12.89 -4.16 -10.44
C VAL A 321 11.58 -4.21 -11.20
N TYR A 322 10.54 -4.73 -10.55
CA TYR A 322 9.17 -4.70 -11.03
C TYR A 322 8.31 -3.95 -10.03
N SER A 323 7.37 -3.15 -10.53
CA SER A 323 6.36 -2.53 -9.68
C SER A 323 4.99 -2.91 -10.20
N LEU A 324 4.11 -3.30 -9.27
CA LEU A 324 2.71 -3.61 -9.55
C LEU A 324 1.95 -2.46 -10.23
N ILE A 325 2.49 -1.26 -10.14
CA ILE A 325 1.78 -0.02 -10.52
C ILE A 325 2.50 0.70 -11.65
N ILE A 326 3.52 0.09 -12.27
CA ILE A 326 4.27 0.69 -13.38
C ILE A 326 4.13 -0.13 -14.66
N GLY A 327 3.96 0.60 -15.77
CA GLY A 327 3.94 0.02 -17.11
C GLY A 327 2.61 -0.63 -17.47
N LYS A 328 2.50 -1.05 -18.73
CA LYS A 328 1.31 -1.71 -19.25
C LYS A 328 1.33 -3.20 -18.92
N LYS A 329 0.32 -3.67 -18.21
CA LYS A 329 0.18 -5.09 -17.87
C LYS A 329 -0.48 -5.89 -19.00
N PRO A 330 -0.11 -7.18 -19.19
CA PRO A 330 1.04 -7.87 -18.60
C PRO A 330 2.36 -7.62 -19.36
N ASP A 331 2.29 -6.97 -20.53
CA ASP A 331 3.37 -6.82 -21.52
C ASP A 331 4.69 -6.31 -20.92
N HIS A 332 4.63 -5.34 -20.00
CA HIS A 332 5.82 -4.74 -19.40
C HIS A 332 6.72 -5.77 -18.70
N LEU A 333 6.15 -6.67 -17.89
CA LEU A 333 6.92 -7.70 -17.19
C LEU A 333 7.30 -8.85 -18.13
N VAL A 334 6.43 -9.22 -19.07
CA VAL A 334 6.69 -10.24 -20.09
C VAL A 334 7.93 -9.88 -20.91
N GLU A 335 8.00 -8.66 -21.43
CA GLU A 335 9.15 -8.22 -22.24
C GLU A 335 10.43 -8.08 -21.40
N LYS A 336 10.32 -7.68 -20.13
CA LYS A 336 11.45 -7.66 -19.19
C LYS A 336 12.02 -9.06 -18.96
N ILE A 337 11.17 -10.06 -18.71
CA ILE A 337 11.61 -11.45 -18.52
C ILE A 337 12.21 -12.01 -19.82
N LYS A 338 11.59 -11.74 -20.99
CA LYS A 338 12.12 -12.17 -22.30
C LYS A 338 13.50 -11.57 -22.59
N ARG A 339 13.71 -10.30 -22.27
CA ARG A 339 15.03 -9.65 -22.37
C ARG A 339 16.07 -10.39 -21.52
N HIS A 340 15.79 -10.64 -20.23
CA HIS A 340 16.71 -11.38 -19.36
C HIS A 340 16.96 -12.82 -19.83
N LEU A 341 15.95 -13.48 -20.38
CA LEU A 341 16.12 -14.80 -21.00
C LEU A 341 17.05 -14.77 -22.21
N GLN A 342 17.03 -13.71 -23.02
CA GLN A 342 17.91 -13.55 -24.17
C GLN A 342 19.33 -13.11 -23.79
N GLU A 343 19.46 -12.14 -22.89
CA GLU A 343 20.74 -11.50 -22.54
C GLU A 343 21.53 -12.32 -21.53
N HIS A 344 20.85 -12.98 -20.58
CA HIS A 344 21.47 -13.68 -19.47
C HIS A 344 21.17 -15.18 -19.47
N ASN A 345 20.28 -15.70 -20.32
CA ASN A 345 19.88 -17.10 -20.30
C ASN A 345 19.46 -17.56 -18.89
N ILE A 346 18.56 -16.79 -18.28
CA ILE A 346 18.11 -17.03 -16.91
C ILE A 346 17.51 -18.43 -16.75
N SER A 347 17.75 -19.05 -15.59
CA SER A 347 17.32 -20.41 -15.27
C SER A 347 16.01 -20.47 -14.46
N GLY A 348 15.56 -19.33 -13.94
CA GLY A 348 14.37 -19.17 -13.11
C GLY A 348 14.28 -17.75 -12.56
N ILE A 349 13.26 -17.50 -11.74
CA ILE A 349 13.02 -16.19 -11.11
C ILE A 349 12.98 -16.37 -9.59
N ILE A 350 13.73 -15.56 -8.87
CA ILE A 350 13.65 -15.39 -7.42
C ILE A 350 12.97 -14.05 -7.18
N LEU A 351 11.74 -14.06 -6.68
CA LEU A 351 10.96 -12.88 -6.35
C LEU A 351 11.23 -12.47 -4.91
N TYR A 352 11.70 -11.25 -4.73
CA TYR A 352 11.79 -10.57 -3.45
C TYR A 352 10.67 -9.54 -3.36
N ASP A 353 9.77 -9.72 -2.39
CA ASP A 353 8.72 -8.74 -2.09
C ASP A 353 9.27 -7.69 -1.11
N TYR A 354 9.21 -6.43 -1.53
CA TYR A 354 9.76 -5.28 -0.84
C TYR A 354 8.73 -4.66 0.12
N ILE A 355 8.18 -5.48 1.03
CA ILE A 355 7.15 -5.06 2.00
C ILE A 355 7.44 -5.66 3.38
N PRO A 356 7.23 -4.91 4.48
CA PRO A 356 7.52 -5.40 5.83
C PRO A 356 6.73 -6.65 6.26
N ASP A 357 5.54 -6.88 5.71
CA ASP A 357 4.66 -8.01 6.00
C ASP A 357 4.15 -8.71 4.73
N LEU A 358 3.21 -9.65 4.88
CA LEU A 358 2.46 -10.21 3.76
C LEU A 358 0.99 -9.85 3.94
N SER A 359 0.39 -9.39 2.85
CA SER A 359 -1.02 -9.02 2.77
C SER A 359 -1.69 -9.76 1.61
N ASP A 360 -2.86 -10.34 1.88
CA ASP A 360 -3.71 -10.91 0.83
C ASP A 360 -4.41 -9.80 0.00
N PHE A 361 -4.41 -8.58 0.53
CA PHE A 361 -5.28 -7.50 0.11
C PHE A 361 -4.63 -6.45 -0.80
N GLU A 362 -3.52 -5.81 -0.42
CA GLU A 362 -3.10 -4.54 -1.07
C GLU A 362 -1.77 -4.61 -1.84
N ASP A 363 -0.90 -5.58 -1.56
CA ASP A 363 0.46 -5.46 -2.10
C ASP A 363 1.15 -6.76 -2.53
N THR A 364 1.12 -7.82 -1.71
CA THR A 364 1.97 -8.99 -1.95
C THR A 364 1.40 -9.95 -2.99
N LYS A 365 0.11 -10.31 -2.86
CA LYS A 365 -0.45 -11.40 -3.68
C LYS A 365 -0.79 -11.00 -5.11
N GLY A 366 -1.31 -9.78 -5.31
CA GLY A 366 -1.51 -9.26 -6.67
C GLY A 366 -0.20 -9.28 -7.46
N MET A 367 0.93 -9.06 -6.80
CA MET A 367 2.24 -9.13 -7.42
C MET A 367 2.65 -10.55 -7.79
N TRP A 368 2.37 -11.53 -6.92
CA TRP A 368 2.64 -12.93 -7.22
C TRP A 368 1.82 -13.42 -8.41
N GLU A 369 0.56 -12.99 -8.52
CA GLU A 369 -0.31 -13.29 -9.67
C GLU A 369 0.24 -12.69 -10.96
N ASP A 370 0.61 -11.41 -10.97
CA ASP A 370 1.17 -10.74 -12.15
C ASP A 370 2.49 -11.38 -12.60
N VAL A 371 3.36 -11.74 -11.65
CA VAL A 371 4.63 -12.41 -11.94
C VAL A 371 4.39 -13.82 -12.50
N GLN A 372 3.51 -14.60 -11.89
CA GLN A 372 3.17 -15.94 -12.40
C GLN A 372 2.57 -15.84 -13.81
N HIS A 373 1.63 -14.92 -14.02
CA HIS A 373 0.99 -14.73 -15.32
C HIS A 373 2.00 -14.33 -16.41
N ALA A 374 2.94 -13.44 -16.09
CA ALA A 374 4.00 -13.05 -17.02
C ALA A 374 4.92 -14.24 -17.35
N ILE A 375 5.30 -15.05 -16.35
CA ILE A 375 6.07 -16.28 -16.56
C ILE A 375 5.33 -17.20 -17.55
N ASP A 376 4.05 -17.48 -17.32
CA ASP A 376 3.28 -18.42 -18.15
C ASP A 376 3.21 -17.97 -19.62
N ILE A 377 3.07 -16.66 -19.85
CA ILE A 377 3.11 -16.09 -21.20
C ILE A 377 4.49 -16.33 -21.83
N VAL A 378 5.57 -16.04 -21.11
CA VAL A 378 6.93 -16.25 -21.60
C VAL A 378 7.20 -17.73 -21.88
N GLU A 379 6.78 -18.64 -21.00
CA GLU A 379 6.94 -20.08 -21.21
C GLU A 379 6.22 -20.54 -22.48
N ARG A 380 4.97 -20.06 -22.68
CA ARG A 380 4.18 -20.38 -23.87
C ARG A 380 4.81 -19.83 -25.15
N GLU A 381 5.36 -18.62 -25.11
CA GLU A 381 5.95 -17.96 -26.29
C GLU A 381 7.34 -18.49 -26.64
N THR A 382 8.13 -18.88 -25.65
CA THR A 382 9.54 -19.26 -25.83
C THR A 382 9.79 -20.76 -25.73
N GLY A 383 8.85 -21.52 -25.18
CA GLY A 383 9.02 -22.94 -24.84
C GLY A 383 10.00 -23.20 -23.69
N ARG A 384 10.48 -22.16 -23.01
CA ARG A 384 11.44 -22.26 -21.89
C ARG A 384 10.69 -22.20 -20.58
N ARG A 385 10.84 -23.22 -19.74
CA ARG A 385 10.26 -23.26 -18.39
C ARG A 385 11.09 -22.41 -17.42
N LEU A 386 10.45 -21.57 -16.63
CA LEU A 386 11.05 -20.65 -15.67
C LEU A 386 10.45 -20.85 -14.26
N PRO A 387 11.10 -21.64 -13.38
CA PRO A 387 10.61 -21.83 -12.02
C PRO A 387 10.64 -20.51 -11.22
N LEU A 388 9.57 -20.24 -10.44
CA LEU A 388 9.46 -19.09 -9.54
C LEU A 388 9.75 -19.45 -8.07
N ALA A 389 10.70 -18.78 -7.42
CA ALA A 389 10.93 -18.90 -5.98
C ALA A 389 10.61 -17.58 -5.28
N ILE A 390 9.99 -17.60 -4.10
CA ILE A 390 9.61 -16.38 -3.36
C ILE A 390 10.37 -16.34 -2.02
N VAL A 391 11.08 -15.24 -1.75
CA VAL A 391 11.94 -15.09 -0.55
C VAL A 391 11.11 -15.00 0.74
N HIS A 392 10.12 -14.11 0.79
CA HIS A 392 9.24 -13.90 1.94
C HIS A 392 7.91 -14.64 1.75
N SER A 393 7.93 -15.96 1.63
CA SER A 393 6.70 -16.73 1.36
C SER A 393 6.09 -17.38 2.60
N THR A 394 6.73 -17.26 3.76
CA THR A 394 6.21 -17.86 5.00
C THR A 394 6.23 -16.87 6.13
N GLU A 395 5.35 -17.11 7.11
CA GLU A 395 5.19 -16.26 8.29
C GLU A 395 6.48 -16.09 9.15
N GLY A 396 7.51 -16.92 8.91
CA GLY A 396 8.81 -16.86 9.60
C GLY A 396 9.89 -16.08 8.85
N GLU A 397 9.66 -15.71 7.59
CA GLU A 397 10.64 -15.05 6.73
C GLU A 397 10.38 -13.55 6.60
N LEU A 398 9.25 -13.03 7.06
CA LEU A 398 8.83 -11.62 6.92
C LEU A 398 9.93 -10.62 7.28
N LEU A 399 10.10 -9.58 6.47
CA LEU A 399 11.10 -8.53 6.68
C LEU A 399 10.91 -7.82 8.03
N GLY A 400 9.69 -7.40 8.37
CA GLY A 400 9.37 -6.71 9.61
C GLY A 400 9.52 -7.57 10.88
N ALA A 401 9.48 -8.90 10.72
CA ALA A 401 9.73 -9.84 11.81
C ALA A 401 11.22 -10.10 12.05
N GLN A 402 12.12 -9.68 11.15
CA GLN A 402 13.56 -9.85 11.33
C GLN A 402 14.07 -8.98 12.50
N PRO A 403 14.92 -9.50 13.42
CA PRO A 403 15.36 -8.75 14.59
C PRO A 403 16.00 -7.39 14.28
N ASP A 404 16.77 -7.31 13.19
CA ASP A 404 17.49 -6.11 12.78
C ASP A 404 16.58 -5.02 12.18
N PHE A 405 15.37 -5.37 11.73
CA PHE A 405 14.36 -4.38 11.31
C PHE A 405 13.93 -3.50 12.49
N ALA A 406 13.60 -4.12 13.63
CA ALA A 406 13.22 -3.39 14.84
C ALA A 406 14.39 -2.56 15.42
N GLU A 407 15.61 -3.10 15.34
CA GLU A 407 16.82 -2.36 15.73
C GLU A 407 17.08 -1.15 14.82
N ALA A 408 16.82 -1.27 13.52
CA ALA A 408 16.91 -0.16 12.57
C ALA A 408 15.89 0.93 12.91
N ALA A 409 14.62 0.58 13.12
CA ALA A 409 13.58 1.51 13.54
C ALA A 409 13.95 2.24 14.86
N PHE A 410 14.46 1.51 15.84
CA PHE A 410 14.87 2.10 17.12
C PHE A 410 16.08 3.04 17.00
N ARG A 411 17.03 2.75 16.09
CA ARG A 411 18.15 3.67 15.81
C ARG A 411 17.69 4.99 15.20
N MET A 412 16.66 4.96 14.36
CA MET A 412 16.01 6.18 13.88
C MET A 412 15.40 6.98 15.04
N THR A 413 14.67 6.33 15.95
CA THR A 413 14.16 6.97 17.17
C THR A 413 15.28 7.63 18.00
N ARG A 414 16.40 6.92 18.20
CA ARG A 414 17.58 7.47 18.89
C ARG A 414 18.16 8.67 18.17
N ASN A 415 18.21 8.63 16.84
CA ASN A 415 18.69 9.73 16.02
C ASN A 415 17.84 10.98 16.21
N GLU A 416 16.51 10.85 16.21
CA GLU A 416 15.62 12.00 16.43
C GLU A 416 15.79 12.61 17.82
N LEU A 417 15.91 11.78 18.86
CA LEU A 417 16.20 12.30 20.21
C LEU A 417 17.52 13.10 20.24
N ALA A 418 18.57 12.58 19.60
CA ALA A 418 19.90 13.18 19.61
C ALA A 418 19.98 14.46 18.77
N THR A 419 19.23 14.55 17.66
CA THR A 419 19.38 15.61 16.65
C THR A 419 18.32 16.71 16.73
N CYS A 420 17.19 16.46 17.39
CA CYS A 420 16.10 17.44 17.48
C CYS A 420 16.27 18.41 18.65
N GLY A 421 17.33 18.31 19.45
CA GLY A 421 17.56 19.23 20.57
C GLY A 421 16.48 19.14 21.64
N ILE A 422 15.96 17.93 21.89
CA ILE A 422 14.93 17.68 22.89
C ILE A 422 15.61 17.68 24.27
N GLY A 423 15.16 18.57 25.17
CA GLY A 423 15.75 18.70 26.51
C GLY A 423 15.57 17.43 27.34
N GLU A 424 16.52 17.12 28.25
CA GLU A 424 16.51 15.89 29.06
C GLU A 424 15.28 15.71 29.94
N ASP A 425 14.63 16.81 30.36
CA ASP A 425 13.45 16.77 31.22
C ASP A 425 12.12 16.76 30.45
N ALA A 426 12.14 16.94 29.12
CA ALA A 426 10.93 16.99 28.30
C ALA A 426 10.17 15.66 28.32
N LYS A 427 8.85 15.71 28.38
CA LYS A 427 7.98 14.55 28.20
C LYS A 427 7.78 14.28 26.71
N VAL A 428 8.27 13.13 26.23
CA VAL A 428 8.32 12.80 24.79
C VAL A 428 7.49 11.57 24.48
N GLY A 429 6.65 11.65 23.44
CA GLY A 429 5.80 10.55 22.99
C GLY A 429 6.15 10.18 21.55
N PHE A 430 6.45 8.90 21.31
CA PHE A 430 6.69 8.36 19.98
C PHE A 430 5.46 7.62 19.46
N ILE A 431 5.00 7.98 18.27
CA ILE A 431 3.96 7.26 17.55
C ILE A 431 4.64 6.56 16.37
N LEU A 432 4.74 5.24 16.47
CA LEU A 432 5.31 4.40 15.45
C LEU A 432 4.18 4.01 14.48
N GLY A 433 4.19 4.63 13.30
CA GLY A 433 3.13 4.51 12.31
C GLY A 433 3.24 3.25 11.45
N GLU A 434 2.12 2.56 11.31
CA GLU A 434 1.90 1.33 10.53
C GLU A 434 0.91 1.58 9.38
N HIS A 435 1.11 0.95 8.22
CA HIS A 435 0.12 0.97 7.15
C HIS A 435 -1.22 0.45 7.65
N GLY A 436 -2.29 1.11 7.25
CA GLY A 436 -3.63 0.68 7.63
C GLY A 436 -4.01 -0.62 6.90
N PHE A 437 -5.05 -1.30 7.34
CA PHE A 437 -5.78 -2.20 6.44
C PHE A 437 -7.27 -2.04 6.69
N PRO A 438 -8.12 -2.22 5.66
CA PRO A 438 -9.54 -2.03 5.80
C PRO A 438 -10.13 -2.93 6.91
N PRO A 439 -11.07 -2.40 7.71
CA PRO A 439 -11.80 -3.19 8.69
C PRO A 439 -12.44 -4.40 8.01
N GLY A 440 -12.09 -5.60 8.49
CA GLY A 440 -12.61 -6.86 7.98
C GLY A 440 -11.76 -7.63 7.00
N ASN A 441 -10.70 -7.06 6.43
CA ASN A 441 -9.73 -7.89 5.69
C ASN A 441 -8.81 -8.62 6.68
N GLY A 442 -8.40 -7.96 7.76
CA GLY A 442 -7.40 -8.50 8.70
C GLY A 442 -7.76 -9.80 9.44
N GLU A 443 -9.04 -10.14 9.67
CA GLU A 443 -9.39 -11.36 10.41
C GLU A 443 -9.29 -12.65 9.57
N ASP A 444 -9.36 -12.50 8.24
CA ASP A 444 -9.34 -13.60 7.26
C ASP A 444 -8.13 -13.54 6.33
N ASP A 445 -7.28 -12.52 6.50
CA ASP A 445 -6.01 -12.27 5.84
C ASP A 445 -4.86 -12.63 6.80
N VAL A 446 -3.75 -13.09 6.24
CA VAL A 446 -2.51 -13.35 6.98
C VAL A 446 -1.92 -12.05 7.56
N ILE A 447 -2.32 -10.88 7.06
CA ILE A 447 -1.81 -9.58 7.48
C ILE A 447 -1.92 -9.33 8.99
N ASP A 448 -3.03 -9.66 9.67
CA ASP A 448 -3.15 -9.42 11.12
C ASP A 448 -2.19 -10.31 11.93
N VAL A 449 -2.04 -11.57 11.51
CA VAL A 449 -1.07 -12.50 12.13
C VAL A 449 0.35 -11.99 11.94
N ASN A 450 0.67 -11.51 10.73
CA ASN A 450 1.98 -10.98 10.37
C ASN A 450 2.29 -9.68 11.11
N MET A 451 1.37 -8.72 11.10
CA MET A 451 1.51 -7.45 11.81
C MET A 451 1.65 -7.65 13.31
N ARG A 452 0.96 -8.62 13.92
CA ARG A 452 1.22 -8.98 15.33
C ARG A 452 2.67 -9.41 15.57
N ARG A 453 3.32 -10.11 14.64
CA ARG A 453 4.73 -10.52 14.77
C ARG A 453 5.67 -9.33 14.60
N VAL A 454 5.42 -8.47 13.61
CA VAL A 454 6.18 -7.23 13.41
C VAL A 454 6.09 -6.37 14.67
N ARG A 455 4.88 -6.13 15.20
CA ARG A 455 4.62 -5.40 16.45
C ARG A 455 5.35 -6.00 17.64
N ASN A 456 5.31 -7.33 17.81
CA ASN A 456 6.03 -7.99 18.90
C ASN A 456 7.54 -7.83 18.79
N ASN A 457 8.09 -7.85 17.57
CA ASN A 457 9.51 -7.61 17.33
C ASN A 457 9.90 -6.16 17.67
N ILE A 458 9.07 -5.17 17.30
CA ILE A 458 9.25 -3.76 17.68
C ILE A 458 9.22 -3.61 19.20
N ARG A 459 8.17 -4.13 19.86
CA ARG A 459 8.02 -4.09 21.32
C ARG A 459 9.24 -4.66 22.06
N ARG A 460 9.74 -5.82 21.60
CA ARG A 460 10.95 -6.46 22.16
C ARG A 460 12.13 -5.50 22.27
N VAL A 461 12.34 -4.64 21.28
CA VAL A 461 13.44 -3.66 21.26
C VAL A 461 13.06 -2.42 22.07
N TYR A 462 11.90 -1.81 21.81
CA TYR A 462 11.51 -0.54 22.44
C TYR A 462 11.27 -0.67 23.95
N GLU A 463 10.59 -1.71 24.42
CA GLU A 463 10.37 -1.93 25.87
C GLU A 463 11.69 -2.10 26.63
N LYS A 464 12.69 -2.69 25.97
CA LYS A 464 14.00 -2.96 26.57
C LYS A 464 14.92 -1.74 26.53
N GLU A 465 14.95 -1.02 25.41
CA GLU A 465 15.99 -0.03 25.15
C GLU A 465 15.51 1.43 25.34
N LEU A 466 14.23 1.74 25.10
CA LEU A 466 13.69 3.10 25.25
C LEU A 466 13.88 3.67 26.66
N PRO A 467 13.63 2.92 27.76
CA PRO A 467 13.80 3.45 29.12
C PRO A 467 15.24 3.83 29.49
N LYS A 468 16.23 3.40 28.69
CA LYS A 468 17.66 3.67 28.93
C LYS A 468 18.18 4.88 28.18
N LEU A 469 17.39 5.47 27.28
CA LEU A 469 17.88 6.52 26.38
C LEU A 469 18.08 7.86 27.08
N ARG A 470 17.22 8.20 28.03
CA ARG A 470 17.21 9.50 28.71
C ARG A 470 16.49 9.42 30.05
N SER A 471 16.74 10.40 30.91
CA SER A 471 16.13 10.46 32.25
C SER A 471 14.69 10.98 32.26
N GLY A 472 14.31 11.78 31.27
CA GLY A 472 12.94 12.30 31.12
C GLY A 472 11.93 11.25 30.67
N ILE A 473 10.65 11.56 30.87
CA ILE A 473 9.55 10.66 30.48
C ILE A 473 9.57 10.49 28.95
N THR A 474 9.74 9.24 28.51
CA THR A 474 9.69 8.87 27.09
C THR A 474 8.77 7.68 26.93
N GLU A 475 7.68 7.85 26.19
CA GLU A 475 6.69 6.82 25.89
C GLU A 475 6.67 6.52 24.40
N TYR A 476 6.23 5.32 24.01
CA TYR A 476 5.99 4.98 22.63
C TYR A 476 4.71 4.17 22.47
N VAL A 477 4.09 4.26 21.30
CA VAL A 477 2.88 3.52 20.91
C VAL A 477 2.97 3.10 19.44
N LEU A 478 2.21 2.06 19.09
CA LEU A 478 2.04 1.58 17.72
C LEU A 478 0.66 2.03 17.24
N GLY A 479 0.61 2.77 16.12
CA GLY A 479 -0.63 3.33 15.57
C GLY A 479 -0.81 2.99 14.10
N MET A 480 -2.05 2.73 13.69
CA MET A 480 -2.43 2.51 12.29
C MET A 480 -2.80 3.84 11.61
N ASN A 481 -2.50 3.95 10.31
CA ASN A 481 -2.41 5.23 9.62
C ASN A 481 -3.60 5.58 8.71
N GLU A 482 -4.04 4.69 7.81
CA GLU A 482 -5.05 5.03 6.79
C GLU A 482 -6.51 4.70 7.17
N PHE A 483 -6.76 3.58 7.85
CA PHE A 483 -8.13 3.12 8.10
C PHE A 483 -8.50 3.29 9.58
N ASN A 484 -9.59 4.04 9.82
CA ASN A 484 -10.23 4.13 11.12
C ASN A 484 -10.56 2.72 11.64
N ASN A 485 -10.31 2.50 12.92
CA ASN A 485 -10.36 1.20 13.55
C ASN A 485 -11.67 0.46 13.31
N HIS A 486 -11.56 -0.85 13.09
CA HIS A 486 -12.64 -1.75 13.44
C HIS A 486 -12.96 -1.56 14.94
N PRO A 487 -14.22 -1.38 15.35
CA PRO A 487 -14.58 -1.22 16.77
C PRO A 487 -14.10 -2.38 17.64
N ASP A 488 -13.85 -3.56 17.05
CA ASP A 488 -13.31 -4.73 17.76
C ASP A 488 -11.78 -4.88 17.69
N SER A 489 -11.04 -4.04 16.96
CA SER A 489 -9.56 -4.06 17.01
C SER A 489 -9.03 -3.39 18.29
N TRP A 490 -9.80 -2.47 18.89
CA TRP A 490 -9.48 -1.69 20.10
C TRP A 490 -8.09 -1.01 20.10
N GLN A 491 -7.40 -0.96 18.95
CA GLN A 491 -6.11 -0.32 18.79
C GLN A 491 -6.35 1.12 18.39
N MET A 492 -5.69 2.09 19.01
CA MET A 492 -5.84 3.48 18.58
C MET A 492 -5.06 3.74 17.28
N SER A 493 -5.63 4.55 16.39
CA SER A 493 -4.93 5.05 15.22
C SER A 493 -3.77 5.96 15.64
N SER A 494 -2.82 6.19 14.74
CA SER A 494 -1.75 7.16 14.96
C SER A 494 -2.30 8.54 15.32
N MET A 495 -3.48 8.88 14.80
CA MET A 495 -4.17 10.13 15.08
C MET A 495 -4.78 10.20 16.47
N GLU A 496 -5.48 9.15 16.88
CA GLU A 496 -6.03 9.08 18.23
C GLU A 496 -4.90 9.14 19.27
N TRP A 497 -3.75 8.53 18.98
CA TRP A 497 -2.56 8.63 19.82
C TRP A 497 -1.97 10.04 19.89
N MET A 498 -1.95 10.76 18.77
CA MET A 498 -1.52 12.16 18.73
C MET A 498 -2.37 13.03 19.66
N ILE A 499 -3.70 12.92 19.53
CA ILE A 499 -4.66 13.66 20.38
C ILE A 499 -4.51 13.28 21.85
N HIS A 500 -4.35 12.00 22.14
CA HIS A 500 -4.14 11.52 23.49
C HIS A 500 -2.86 12.08 24.13
N TYR A 501 -1.75 12.14 23.39
CA TYR A 501 -0.51 12.74 23.87
C TYR A 501 -0.65 14.25 24.09
N LEU A 502 -1.35 14.96 23.20
CA LEU A 502 -1.65 16.39 23.40
C LEU A 502 -2.44 16.61 24.70
N HIS A 503 -3.49 15.83 24.95
CA HIS A 503 -4.28 15.92 26.20
C HIS A 503 -3.48 15.58 27.45
N ARG A 504 -2.52 14.65 27.33
CA ARG A 504 -1.63 14.26 28.43
C ARG A 504 -0.46 15.22 28.64
N GLY A 505 -0.41 16.35 27.92
CA GLY A 505 0.58 17.40 28.08
C GLY A 505 1.99 16.92 27.78
N PHE A 506 2.18 16.19 26.67
CA PHE A 506 3.51 15.88 26.17
C PHE A 506 4.16 17.15 25.59
N ASP A 507 5.43 17.38 25.91
CA ASP A 507 6.21 18.52 25.41
C ASP A 507 6.61 18.31 23.95
N VAL A 508 6.93 17.07 23.58
CA VAL A 508 7.29 16.69 22.22
C VAL A 508 6.57 15.42 21.81
N ILE A 509 5.99 15.42 20.61
CA ILE A 509 5.40 14.22 20.00
C ILE A 509 6.11 13.95 18.68
N VAL A 510 6.63 12.74 18.51
CA VAL A 510 7.36 12.32 17.32
C VAL A 510 6.57 11.23 16.61
N PHE A 511 6.15 11.49 15.38
CA PHE A 511 5.59 10.48 14.49
C PHE A 511 6.70 9.90 13.61
N GLN A 512 6.88 8.58 13.69
CA GLN A 512 7.89 7.84 12.93
C GLN A 512 7.21 6.75 12.08
N PRO A 513 7.15 6.88 10.74
CA PRO A 513 6.53 5.91 9.84
C PRO A 513 7.46 4.72 9.62
N TYR A 514 7.61 3.85 10.62
CA TYR A 514 8.59 2.77 10.54
C TYR A 514 8.23 1.68 9.51
N TYR A 515 6.94 1.55 9.17
CA TYR A 515 6.46 0.61 8.16
C TYR A 515 6.84 1.06 6.74
N PHE A 516 6.72 2.36 6.47
CA PHE A 516 7.06 2.92 5.17
C PHE A 516 8.58 3.07 5.04
N THR A 517 9.18 2.24 4.19
CA THR A 517 10.64 2.20 4.04
C THR A 517 11.17 3.28 3.09
N ASN A 518 10.33 3.79 2.18
CA ASN A 518 10.61 4.92 1.29
C ASN A 518 9.53 6.01 1.40
N GLU A 519 9.82 7.16 0.81
CA GLU A 519 8.87 8.26 0.67
C GLU A 519 7.87 7.96 -0.47
N THR A 520 6.57 7.98 -0.16
CA THR A 520 5.45 7.71 -1.08
C THR A 520 4.38 8.79 -0.98
N ILE A 521 3.51 8.92 -1.99
CA ILE A 521 2.29 9.74 -1.94
C ILE A 521 1.51 9.42 -0.68
N ASP A 522 1.31 8.15 -0.37
CA ASP A 522 0.56 7.72 0.80
C ASP A 522 1.18 8.24 2.11
N LEU A 523 2.50 8.13 2.25
CA LEU A 523 3.23 8.70 3.38
C LEU A 523 3.11 10.24 3.44
N PHE A 524 3.07 10.92 2.30
CA PHE A 524 3.03 12.39 2.25
C PHE A 524 1.63 12.99 2.37
N GLU A 525 0.63 12.40 1.73
CA GLU A 525 -0.75 12.89 1.68
C GLU A 525 -1.55 12.36 2.86
N HIS A 526 -1.65 11.05 3.04
CA HIS A 526 -2.52 10.49 4.08
C HIS A 526 -1.90 10.69 5.45
N LEU A 527 -0.62 10.38 5.59
CA LEU A 527 0.01 10.41 6.90
C LEU A 527 0.37 11.78 7.41
N ARG A 528 0.90 12.64 6.54
CA ARG A 528 1.25 14.00 6.95
C ARG A 528 0.02 14.87 6.96
N HIS A 529 -0.87 14.89 5.96
CA HIS A 529 -2.01 15.81 6.00
C HIS A 529 -3.10 15.44 7.00
N TRP A 530 -3.44 14.15 7.18
CA TRP A 530 -4.46 13.78 8.17
C TRP A 530 -4.01 14.02 9.59
N ALA A 531 -2.70 14.10 9.87
CA ALA A 531 -2.17 14.61 11.14
C ALA A 531 -2.81 15.93 11.60
N PHE A 532 -3.37 16.70 10.67
CA PHE A 532 -3.79 18.07 10.89
C PHE A 532 -5.30 18.34 10.77
N GLU A 533 -6.13 17.38 10.32
CA GLU A 533 -7.58 17.60 10.11
C GLU A 533 -8.44 17.23 11.34
N VAL A 534 -7.88 16.55 12.34
CA VAL A 534 -8.63 15.77 13.36
C VAL A 534 -9.16 16.58 14.55
N ASP A 535 -9.24 17.91 14.46
CA ASP A 535 -9.98 18.70 15.46
C ASP A 535 -10.71 19.92 14.88
N GLY A 536 -11.19 19.78 13.64
CA GLY A 536 -11.87 20.85 12.92
C GLY A 536 -10.98 22.02 12.53
N ILE A 537 -9.67 21.82 12.64
CA ILE A 537 -8.67 22.68 12.05
C ILE A 537 -8.65 22.35 10.57
N ASP A 538 -9.15 23.28 9.77
CA ASP A 538 -8.92 23.25 8.34
C ASP A 538 -7.39 23.46 8.15
N TYR A 539 -6.67 22.36 7.93
CA TYR A 539 -5.22 22.32 7.70
C TYR A 539 -4.78 23.44 6.75
N HIS A 540 -5.62 23.75 5.76
CA HIS A 540 -5.39 24.87 4.86
C HIS A 540 -5.52 26.22 5.58
N ARG A 541 -6.62 26.52 6.27
CA ARG A 541 -6.84 27.84 6.90
C ARG A 541 -5.85 28.21 8.00
N GLU A 542 -5.44 27.30 8.87
CA GLU A 542 -4.57 27.65 10.01
C GLU A 542 -3.07 27.59 9.70
N PHE A 543 -2.64 26.78 8.71
CA PHE A 543 -1.22 26.59 8.38
C PHE A 543 -0.75 27.25 7.07
N HIS A 544 -1.60 28.06 6.40
CA HIS A 544 -1.20 28.95 5.30
C HIS A 544 -0.10 30.00 5.67
N GLY A 545 0.42 29.97 6.90
CA GLY A 545 1.49 30.85 7.39
C GLY A 545 2.91 30.25 7.51
N GLY A 546 3.20 29.01 7.08
CA GLY A 546 4.60 28.56 6.94
C GLY A 546 5.01 27.18 7.47
N HIS A 547 4.15 26.15 7.37
CA HIS A 547 4.63 24.76 7.57
C HIS A 547 5.26 24.24 6.26
N GLU A 548 6.58 24.02 6.29
CA GLU A 548 7.33 23.44 5.17
C GLU A 548 7.84 22.05 5.58
N ILE A 549 7.62 21.05 4.73
CA ILE A 549 8.37 19.80 4.82
C ILE A 549 9.82 20.14 4.46
N ALA A 550 10.74 19.95 5.39
CA ALA A 550 12.14 20.23 5.17
C ALA A 550 12.73 19.27 4.11
N ARG A 551 13.84 19.67 3.49
CA ARG A 551 14.53 18.85 2.46
C ARG A 551 14.97 17.46 2.94
N ASN A 552 15.06 17.23 4.25
CA ASN A 552 15.34 15.93 4.85
C ASN A 552 14.07 15.12 5.17
N TYR A 553 12.94 15.47 4.53
CA TYR A 553 11.63 14.84 4.70
C TYR A 553 11.03 14.97 6.10
N ARG A 554 11.58 15.86 6.94
CA ARG A 554 11.09 16.11 8.29
C ARG A 554 10.13 17.30 8.32
N SER A 555 9.06 17.16 9.09
CA SER A 555 8.22 18.27 9.55
C SER A 555 8.45 18.52 11.03
N ASP A 556 8.56 19.77 11.43
CA ASP A 556 8.86 20.17 12.80
C ASP A 556 8.18 21.51 13.12
N PHE A 557 7.17 21.49 13.98
CA PHE A 557 6.32 22.64 14.26
C PHE A 557 5.76 22.58 15.68
N ASN A 558 5.26 23.72 16.17
CA ASN A 558 4.57 23.76 17.46
C ASN A 558 3.05 23.72 17.24
N PHE A 559 2.36 22.92 18.04
CA PHE A 559 0.91 22.79 18.02
C PHE A 559 0.38 22.64 19.44
N ARG A 560 -0.50 23.56 19.85
CA ARG A 560 -1.15 23.58 21.18
C ARG A 560 -0.19 23.44 22.38
N GLY A 561 1.00 24.03 22.25
CA GLY A 561 2.02 24.01 23.31
C GLY A 561 2.95 22.80 23.27
N SER A 562 2.69 21.83 22.40
CA SER A 562 3.58 20.70 22.13
C SER A 562 4.38 20.95 20.85
N ARG A 563 5.62 20.47 20.79
CA ARG A 563 6.39 20.39 19.54
C ARG A 563 6.08 19.07 18.86
N ILE A 564 5.64 19.11 17.60
CA ILE A 564 5.32 17.95 16.79
C ILE A 564 6.42 17.76 15.76
N ILE A 565 6.94 16.54 15.68
CA ILE A 565 7.97 16.15 14.72
C ILE A 565 7.45 14.96 13.92
N ILE A 566 7.39 15.08 12.60
CA ILE A 566 7.06 13.97 11.71
C ILE A 566 8.33 13.63 10.93
N THR A 567 8.81 12.39 11.05
CA THR A 567 10.07 11.97 10.43
C THR A 567 9.84 11.43 9.02
N GLY A 568 10.88 11.49 8.18
CA GLY A 568 10.94 10.69 6.96
C GLY A 568 11.04 9.18 7.23
N SER A 569 10.82 8.41 6.18
CA SER A 569 11.10 6.97 6.08
C SER A 569 12.60 6.67 6.28
N ILE A 570 12.95 5.40 6.49
CA ILE A 570 14.36 5.01 6.67
C ILE A 570 15.22 5.34 5.44
N LEU A 571 14.71 5.13 4.21
CA LEU A 571 15.43 5.45 2.98
C LEU A 571 15.47 6.95 2.73
N GLY A 572 14.38 7.68 2.99
CA GLY A 572 14.37 9.14 2.88
C GLY A 572 15.37 9.79 3.84
N ARG A 573 15.51 9.26 5.05
CA ARG A 573 16.53 9.71 6.00
C ARG A 573 17.94 9.28 5.59
N TYR A 574 18.14 8.06 5.10
CA TYR A 574 19.45 7.64 4.61
C TYR A 574 19.94 8.48 3.41
N GLU A 575 19.05 8.78 2.47
CA GLU A 575 19.36 9.61 1.30
C GLU A 575 19.86 11.00 1.69
N ARG A 576 19.32 11.60 2.75
CA ARG A 576 19.58 12.99 3.14
C ARG A 576 20.59 13.12 4.27
N ASP A 577 20.56 12.18 5.21
CA ASP A 577 21.30 12.19 6.47
C ASP A 577 22.18 10.94 6.64
N GLY A 578 22.48 10.19 5.57
CA GLY A 578 23.26 8.94 5.62
C GLY A 578 24.71 9.10 6.11
N ASN A 579 25.20 10.33 6.23
CA ASN A 579 26.48 10.63 6.89
C ASN A 579 26.38 10.62 8.43
N GLN A 580 25.18 10.69 8.99
CA GLN A 580 24.96 10.61 10.43
C GLN A 580 25.13 9.16 10.89
N PRO A 581 25.94 8.89 11.93
CA PRO A 581 26.26 7.51 12.32
C PRO A 581 25.03 6.64 12.60
N LEU A 582 24.02 7.16 13.31
CA LEU A 582 22.83 6.40 13.66
C LEU A 582 21.93 6.10 12.45
N VAL A 583 21.86 7.02 11.49
CA VAL A 583 21.11 6.82 10.23
C VAL A 583 21.81 5.78 9.36
N ALA A 584 23.13 5.86 9.22
CA ALA A 584 23.92 4.87 8.50
C ALA A 584 23.83 3.47 9.13
N GLU A 585 23.90 3.40 10.46
CA GLU A 585 23.74 2.13 11.18
C GLU A 585 22.34 1.55 11.05
N ALA A 586 21.29 2.38 11.10
CA ALA A 586 19.91 1.95 10.87
C ALA A 586 19.75 1.36 9.47
N TYR A 587 20.18 2.09 8.44
CA TYR A 587 20.13 1.64 7.05
C TYR A 587 20.89 0.33 6.83
N ASN A 588 22.11 0.21 7.35
CA ASN A 588 22.90 -1.00 7.16
C ASN A 588 22.27 -2.23 7.83
N ARG A 589 21.59 -2.09 8.97
CA ARG A 589 20.84 -3.18 9.60
C ARG A 589 19.62 -3.58 8.79
N PHE A 590 18.86 -2.60 8.35
CA PHE A 590 17.69 -2.82 7.49
C PHE A 590 18.09 -3.56 6.20
N LYS A 591 19.09 -3.04 5.48
CA LYS A 591 19.66 -3.67 4.28
C LYS A 591 20.23 -5.06 4.57
N GLY A 592 20.92 -5.25 5.69
CA GLY A 592 21.47 -6.54 6.10
C GLY A 592 20.41 -7.63 6.21
N CYS A 593 19.23 -7.31 6.76
CA CYS A 593 18.09 -8.24 6.82
C CYS A 593 17.71 -8.77 5.42
N ILE A 594 17.71 -7.88 4.43
CA ILE A 594 17.34 -8.18 3.05
C ILE A 594 18.39 -9.11 2.43
N VAL A 595 19.67 -8.72 2.51
CA VAL A 595 20.80 -9.50 1.99
C VAL A 595 20.81 -10.91 2.58
N ASP A 596 20.72 -11.03 3.90
CA ASP A 596 20.76 -12.33 4.60
C ASP A 596 19.59 -13.23 4.22
N THR A 597 18.41 -12.66 3.97
CA THR A 597 17.22 -13.44 3.63
C THR A 597 17.26 -13.90 2.17
N ILE A 598 17.70 -13.03 1.25
CA ILE A 598 17.90 -13.40 -0.16
C ILE A 598 18.99 -14.47 -0.27
N ALA A 599 20.15 -14.29 0.39
CA ALA A 599 21.25 -15.25 0.38
C ALA A 599 20.80 -16.62 0.88
N ARG A 600 20.10 -16.67 2.02
CA ARG A 600 19.52 -17.92 2.54
C ARG A 600 18.54 -18.57 1.56
N LYS A 601 17.73 -17.79 0.85
CA LYS A 601 16.82 -18.35 -0.17
C LYS A 601 17.60 -18.93 -1.33
N ILE A 602 18.62 -18.24 -1.85
CA ILE A 602 19.47 -18.76 -2.93
C ILE A 602 20.15 -20.06 -2.48
N ASP A 603 20.67 -20.13 -1.26
CA ASP A 603 21.32 -21.33 -0.72
C ASP A 603 20.35 -22.50 -0.55
N ALA A 604 19.09 -22.22 -0.17
CA ALA A 604 18.07 -23.22 0.12
C ALA A 604 17.38 -23.83 -1.12
N LEU A 605 17.47 -23.18 -2.28
CA LEU A 605 16.93 -23.71 -3.55
C LEU A 605 17.58 -25.04 -3.97
#